data_AF-A0A535NF26-F1
#
_entry.id   AF-A0A535NF26-F1
#
_cell.length_a   1.000
_cell.length_b   1.000
_cell.length_c   1.000
_cell.angle_alpha   90.00
_cell.angle_beta   90.00
_cell.angle_gamma   90.00
#
_symmetry.space_group_name_H-M   'P 1'
#
loop_
_entity.id
_entity.type
_entity.pdbx_description
1 polymer ?
#
loop_
_entity_poly.entity_id
_entity_poly.type
_entity_poly.pdbx_seq_one_letter_code
_entity_poly.pdbx_strand_id
1 'polypeptide(L)'
;MDRHSEDRRTRGLSIAGGAAFLAAAQWILLVIVAETRYPGYSVAANFLSDLGATCHRGLAATPCVIVDTPSLIWNTTLSLLGLLSLVAAVFFYRATRRRAFTISFAIFGTGALVAGVVPETLLSVHETASLLSFLGGGVAAILATRFLKTPINLFSAVLGALALIA
;
A
#
# COMPACT_ATOMS: atom_id res chain seq x y z
N MET A 1 19.40 -23.32 17.83
CA MET A 1 19.04 -21.88 17.83
C MET A 1 18.88 -21.49 19.29
N ASP A 2 19.60 -20.50 19.79
CA ASP A 2 19.56 -20.10 21.21
C ASP A 2 18.25 -19.34 21.52
N ARG A 3 17.69 -19.49 22.73
CA ARG A 3 16.48 -18.85 23.23
C ARG A 3 16.50 -17.33 23.02
N HIS A 4 17.66 -16.68 23.13
CA HIS A 4 17.80 -15.25 22.84
C HIS A 4 17.54 -14.92 21.35
N SER A 5 17.97 -15.77 20.43
CA SER A 5 17.74 -15.57 18.99
C SER A 5 16.29 -15.80 18.59
N GLU A 6 15.60 -16.70 19.28
CA GLU A 6 14.17 -16.98 19.09
C GLU A 6 13.27 -15.85 19.60
N ASP A 7 13.59 -15.29 20.76
CA ASP A 7 12.89 -14.12 21.31
C ASP A 7 13.02 -12.89 20.38
N ARG A 8 14.23 -12.63 19.88
CA ARG A 8 14.51 -11.52 18.95
C ARG A 8 13.73 -11.67 17.64
N ARG A 9 13.62 -12.90 17.12
CA ARG A 9 12.83 -13.22 15.93
C ARG A 9 11.33 -12.98 16.18
N THR A 10 10.81 -13.47 17.29
CA THR A 10 9.39 -13.33 17.66
C THR A 10 9.01 -11.87 17.81
N ARG A 11 9.80 -11.08 18.54
CA ARG A 11 9.60 -9.64 18.68
C ARG A 11 9.66 -8.90 17.34
N GLY A 12 10.59 -9.28 16.46
CA GLY A 12 10.67 -8.74 15.10
C GLY A 12 9.42 -9.02 14.27
N LEU A 13 8.88 -10.24 14.34
CA LEU A 13 7.62 -10.59 13.66
C LEU A 13 6.42 -9.83 14.23
N SER A 14 6.34 -9.63 15.54
CA SER A 14 5.27 -8.84 16.15
C SER A 14 5.29 -7.38 15.69
N ILE A 15 6.48 -6.77 15.59
CA ILE A 15 6.62 -5.41 15.06
C ILE A 15 6.24 -5.37 13.58
N ALA A 16 6.73 -6.33 12.78
CA ALA A 16 6.42 -6.38 11.35
C ALA A 16 4.92 -6.55 11.09
N GLY A 17 4.28 -7.51 11.77
CA GLY A 17 2.85 -7.76 11.66
C GLY A 17 2.01 -6.60 12.19
N GLY A 18 2.39 -6.00 13.31
CA GLY A 18 1.71 -4.83 13.88
C GLY A 18 1.79 -3.61 12.95
N ALA A 19 2.96 -3.33 12.39
CA ALA A 19 3.14 -2.24 11.42
C ALA A 19 2.34 -2.48 10.13
N ALA A 20 2.38 -3.70 9.57
CA ALA A 20 1.61 -4.04 8.37
C ALA A 20 0.09 -3.99 8.63
N PHE A 21 -0.37 -4.47 9.78
CA PHE A 21 -1.77 -4.37 10.19
C PHE A 21 -2.21 -2.92 10.34
N LEU A 22 -1.44 -2.11 11.07
CA LEU A 22 -1.75 -0.69 11.25
C LEU A 22 -1.79 0.03 9.90
N ALA A 23 -0.84 -0.25 9.00
CA ALA A 23 -0.77 0.32 7.66
C ALA A 23 -2.05 0.04 6.85
N ALA A 24 -2.53 -1.21 6.85
CA ALA A 24 -3.74 -1.61 6.14
C ALA A 24 -5.02 -1.07 6.80
N ALA A 25 -5.12 -1.16 8.13
CA ALA A 25 -6.31 -0.72 8.87
C ALA A 25 -6.53 0.79 8.73
N GLN A 26 -5.47 1.60 8.94
CA GLN A 26 -5.58 3.05 8.79
C GLN A 26 -5.90 3.44 7.34
N TRP A 27 -5.33 2.73 6.35
CA TRP A 27 -5.56 2.99 4.94
C TRP A 27 -7.04 2.81 4.58
N ILE A 28 -7.60 1.64 4.88
CA ILE A 28 -9.00 1.33 4.55
C ILE A 28 -9.95 2.32 5.24
N LEU A 29 -9.73 2.59 6.53
CA LEU A 29 -10.61 3.48 7.29
C LEU A 29 -10.54 4.92 6.78
N LEU A 30 -9.34 5.45 6.52
CA LEU A 30 -9.18 6.85 6.13
C LEU A 30 -9.51 7.11 4.66
N VAL A 31 -9.40 6.11 3.78
CA VAL A 31 -9.90 6.22 2.39
C VAL A 31 -11.43 6.38 2.37
N ILE A 32 -12.15 5.59 3.18
CA ILE A 32 -13.61 5.74 3.31
C ILE A 32 -13.96 7.14 3.84
N VAL A 33 -13.21 7.64 4.83
CA VAL A 33 -13.40 9.00 5.34
C VAL A 33 -13.13 10.03 4.24
N ALA A 34 -12.06 9.89 3.45
CA ALA A 34 -11.75 10.81 2.35
C ALA A 34 -12.88 10.81 1.30
N GLU A 35 -13.38 9.64 0.90
CA GLU A 35 -14.52 9.52 -0.02
C GLU A 35 -15.74 10.28 0.49
N THR A 36 -16.11 10.15 1.78
CA THR A 36 -17.27 10.88 2.34
C THR A 36 -17.13 12.40 2.32
N ARG A 37 -15.91 12.92 2.08
CA ARG A 37 -15.58 14.34 2.07
C ARG A 37 -15.30 14.88 0.67
N TYR A 38 -15.46 14.06 -0.37
CA TYR A 38 -15.29 14.47 -1.75
C TYR A 38 -16.66 14.48 -2.47
N PRO A 39 -17.29 15.66 -2.68
CA PRO A 39 -18.60 15.75 -3.31
C PRO A 39 -18.64 15.16 -4.73
N GLY A 40 -19.58 14.26 -4.98
CA GLY A 40 -19.78 13.64 -6.30
C GLY A 40 -18.74 12.56 -6.66
N TYR A 41 -17.75 12.33 -5.80
CA TYR A 41 -16.81 11.22 -5.94
C TYR A 41 -17.45 9.92 -5.45
N SER A 42 -17.09 8.82 -6.11
CA SER A 42 -17.36 7.46 -5.66
C SER A 42 -16.27 6.52 -6.16
N VAL A 43 -15.79 5.63 -5.30
CA VAL A 43 -14.81 4.59 -5.66
C VAL A 43 -15.32 3.62 -6.74
N ALA A 44 -16.64 3.56 -6.97
CA ALA A 44 -17.24 2.73 -8.01
C ALA A 44 -17.17 3.36 -9.41
N ALA A 45 -16.96 4.68 -9.50
CA ALA A 45 -17.06 5.43 -10.76
C ALA A 45 -15.80 6.25 -11.10
N ASN A 46 -14.87 6.42 -10.15
CA ASN A 46 -13.70 7.28 -10.27
C ASN A 46 -12.44 6.53 -9.84
N PHE A 47 -11.27 7.05 -10.19
CA PHE A 47 -10.01 6.46 -9.75
C PHE A 47 -9.79 6.75 -8.27
N LEU A 48 -9.08 5.85 -7.58
CA LEU A 48 -8.81 6.04 -6.16
C LEU A 48 -7.88 7.25 -5.91
N SER A 49 -6.94 7.47 -6.82
CA SER A 49 -5.98 8.57 -6.82
C SER A 49 -6.60 9.95 -7.01
N ASP A 50 -7.81 10.04 -7.60
CA ASP A 50 -8.56 11.29 -7.75
C ASP A 50 -8.84 11.94 -6.38
N LEU A 51 -8.91 11.15 -5.29
CA LEU A 51 -9.04 11.68 -3.93
C LEU A 51 -7.87 12.59 -3.55
N GLY A 52 -6.66 12.31 -4.04
CA GLY A 52 -5.42 13.04 -3.76
C GLY A 52 -5.20 14.28 -4.61
N ALA A 53 -5.56 14.18 -5.88
CA ALA A 53 -5.67 15.24 -6.86
C ALA A 53 -6.33 14.62 -8.09
N THR A 54 -7.29 15.28 -8.73
CA THR A 54 -7.96 14.78 -9.94
C THR A 54 -7.36 15.45 -11.15
N CYS A 55 -6.49 14.74 -11.87
CA CYS A 55 -5.74 15.29 -13.02
C CYS A 55 -6.07 14.60 -14.35
N HIS A 56 -6.91 13.56 -14.35
CA HIS A 56 -7.11 12.66 -15.50
C HIS A 56 -8.16 13.12 -16.52
N ARG A 57 -8.47 14.42 -16.60
CA ARG A 57 -9.51 14.94 -17.52
C ARG A 57 -9.00 15.21 -18.94
N GLY A 58 -8.71 14.13 -19.67
CA GLY A 58 -8.67 14.10 -21.15
C GLY A 58 -7.54 14.87 -21.85
N LEU A 59 -7.57 14.85 -23.19
CA LEU A 59 -6.58 15.39 -24.15
C LEU A 59 -6.35 16.91 -24.11
N ALA A 60 -6.91 17.62 -23.13
CA ALA A 60 -6.69 19.05 -22.93
C ALA A 60 -6.03 19.27 -21.58
N ALA A 61 -5.03 20.14 -21.54
CA ALA A 61 -4.34 20.57 -20.31
C ALA A 61 -5.31 21.31 -19.37
N THR A 62 -6.19 20.56 -18.73
CA THR A 62 -7.04 21.06 -17.66
C THR A 62 -6.23 21.04 -16.37
N PRO A 63 -6.30 22.10 -15.56
CA PRO A 63 -5.64 22.11 -14.27
C PRO A 63 -6.23 21.01 -13.39
N CYS A 64 -5.37 20.37 -12.60
CA CYS A 64 -5.80 19.41 -11.60
C CYS A 64 -6.80 20.03 -10.63
N VAL A 65 -7.83 19.27 -10.25
CA VAL A 65 -8.77 19.65 -9.19
C VAL A 65 -8.28 19.02 -7.89
N ILE A 66 -8.04 19.87 -6.88
CA ILE A 66 -7.64 19.44 -5.54
C ILE A 66 -8.77 19.85 -4.59
N VAL A 67 -9.30 18.89 -3.83
CA VAL A 67 -10.34 19.15 -2.83
C VAL A 67 -9.67 19.03 -1.46
N ASP A 68 -9.50 20.17 -0.77
CA ASP A 68 -8.57 20.31 0.36
C ASP A 68 -8.58 19.16 1.38
N THR A 69 -9.74 18.89 1.99
CA THR A 69 -9.85 17.89 3.06
C THR A 69 -9.63 16.44 2.59
N PRO A 70 -10.33 15.91 1.57
CA PRO A 70 -10.10 14.55 1.10
C PRO A 70 -8.69 14.36 0.56
N SER A 71 -8.13 15.35 -0.15
CA SER A 71 -6.76 15.28 -0.67
C SER A 71 -5.72 15.24 0.43
N LEU A 72 -5.88 16.01 1.51
CA LEU A 72 -5.01 15.91 2.67
C LEU A 72 -5.08 14.51 3.30
N ILE A 73 -6.28 13.98 3.51
CA ILE A 73 -6.47 12.66 4.15
C ILE A 73 -5.85 11.56 3.29
N TRP A 74 -6.16 11.54 1.99
CA TRP A 74 -5.68 10.55 1.04
C TRP A 74 -4.14 10.53 0.92
N ASN A 75 -3.53 11.68 0.64
CA ASN A 75 -2.08 11.76 0.44
C ASN A 75 -1.33 11.37 1.73
N THR A 76 -1.87 11.77 2.89
CA THR A 76 -1.32 11.42 4.20
C THR A 76 -1.44 9.92 4.49
N THR A 77 -2.63 9.33 4.30
CA THR A 77 -2.85 7.91 4.62
C THR A 77 -2.12 6.99 3.65
N LEU A 78 -1.95 7.37 2.38
CA LEU A 78 -1.17 6.63 1.40
C LEU A 78 0.34 6.68 1.74
N SER A 79 0.83 7.85 2.16
CA SER A 79 2.19 8.01 2.65
C SER A 79 2.47 7.18 3.90
N LEU A 80 1.52 7.17 4.86
CA LEU A 80 1.59 6.35 6.07
C LEU A 80 1.57 4.84 5.75
N LEU A 81 0.72 4.42 4.79
CA LEU A 81 0.70 3.04 4.29
C LEU A 81 2.09 2.64 3.79
N GLY A 82 2.71 3.49 2.96
CA GLY A 82 4.03 3.25 2.42
C GLY A 82 5.12 3.17 3.50
N LEU A 83 5.18 4.16 4.40
CA LEU A 83 6.16 4.22 5.47
C LEU A 83 6.07 3.02 6.42
N LEU A 84 4.85 2.70 6.89
CA LEU A 84 4.64 1.56 7.79
C LEU A 84 4.94 0.22 7.11
N SER A 85 4.66 0.11 5.80
CA SER A 85 5.02 -1.07 5.01
C SER A 85 6.52 -1.24 4.85
N LEU A 86 7.28 -0.15 4.69
CA LEU A 86 8.75 -0.19 4.68
C LEU A 86 9.33 -0.60 6.05
N VAL A 87 8.77 -0.06 7.14
CA VAL A 87 9.13 -0.52 8.50
C VAL A 87 8.87 -2.02 8.64
N ALA A 88 7.68 -2.48 8.26
CA ALA A 88 7.34 -3.90 8.29
C ALA A 88 8.29 -4.75 7.42
N ALA A 89 8.64 -4.29 6.22
CA ALA A 89 9.60 -4.96 5.34
C ALA A 89 10.96 -5.17 6.04
N VAL A 90 11.51 -4.13 6.67
CA VAL A 90 12.80 -4.22 7.40
C VAL A 90 12.74 -5.30 8.49
N PHE A 91 11.66 -5.33 9.27
CA PHE A 91 11.51 -6.32 10.35
C PHE A 91 11.22 -7.73 9.81
N PHE A 92 10.42 -7.89 8.75
CA PHE A 92 10.23 -9.16 8.07
C PHE A 92 11.54 -9.74 7.54
N TYR A 93 12.39 -8.90 6.93
CA TYR A 93 13.71 -9.34 6.47
C TYR A 93 14.55 -9.85 7.62
N ARG A 94 14.65 -9.06 8.69
CA ARG A 94 15.46 -9.40 9.88
C ARG A 94 15.01 -10.69 10.54
N ALA A 95 13.70 -10.95 10.60
CA ALA A 95 13.13 -12.10 11.29
C ALA A 95 13.05 -13.38 10.43
N THR A 96 12.88 -13.25 9.10
CA THR A 96 12.61 -14.41 8.23
C THR A 96 13.69 -14.66 7.19
N ARG A 97 14.50 -13.65 6.86
CA ARG A 97 15.48 -13.66 5.75
C ARG A 97 14.87 -14.00 4.37
N ARG A 98 13.54 -13.94 4.22
CA ARG A 98 12.83 -14.21 2.96
C ARG A 98 12.97 -13.02 2.01
N ARG A 99 14.08 -12.98 1.26
CA ARG A 99 14.44 -11.87 0.38
C ARG A 99 13.35 -11.52 -0.63
N ALA A 100 12.85 -12.50 -1.39
CA ALA A 100 11.85 -12.27 -2.43
C ALA A 100 10.60 -11.57 -1.88
N PHE A 101 9.98 -12.13 -0.83
CA PHE A 101 8.81 -11.53 -0.18
C PHE A 101 9.12 -10.12 0.33
N THR A 102 10.25 -9.95 1.00
CA THR A 102 10.62 -8.66 1.60
C THR A 102 10.85 -7.59 0.53
N ILE A 103 11.54 -7.92 -0.56
CA ILE A 103 11.83 -6.98 -1.65
C ILE A 103 10.51 -6.57 -2.32
N SER A 104 9.62 -7.51 -2.63
CA SER A 104 8.30 -7.21 -3.19
C SER A 104 7.47 -6.32 -2.25
N PHE A 105 7.48 -6.62 -0.94
CA PHE A 105 6.77 -5.83 0.07
C PHE A 105 7.39 -4.44 0.27
N ALA A 106 8.71 -4.30 0.11
CA ALA A 106 9.38 -3.01 0.12
C ALA A 106 9.06 -2.19 -1.13
N ILE A 107 8.99 -2.82 -2.32
CA ILE A 107 8.55 -2.17 -3.56
C ILE A 107 7.12 -1.65 -3.40
N PHE A 108 6.22 -2.45 -2.81
CA PHE A 108 4.86 -2.04 -2.44
C PHE A 108 4.87 -0.74 -1.60
N GLY A 109 5.61 -0.77 -0.49
CA GLY A 109 5.70 0.36 0.44
C GLY A 109 6.33 1.61 -0.19
N THR A 110 7.40 1.46 -0.98
CA THR A 110 8.03 2.57 -1.70
C THR A 110 7.07 3.19 -2.70
N GLY A 111 6.37 2.37 -3.51
CA GLY A 111 5.39 2.85 -4.47
C GLY A 111 4.26 3.64 -3.80
N ALA A 112 3.70 3.10 -2.72
CA ALA A 112 2.67 3.78 -1.94
C ALA A 112 3.19 5.10 -1.34
N LEU A 113 4.39 5.11 -0.75
CA LEU A 113 4.97 6.31 -0.17
C LEU A 113 5.17 7.41 -1.23
N VAL A 114 5.74 7.06 -2.39
CA VAL A 114 5.96 8.01 -3.48
C VAL A 114 4.63 8.52 -4.02
N ALA A 115 3.64 7.66 -4.25
CA ALA A 115 2.31 8.05 -4.74
C ALA A 115 1.55 8.93 -3.72
N GLY A 116 1.76 8.74 -2.43
CA GLY A 116 1.17 9.59 -1.38
C GLY A 116 1.84 10.96 -1.25
N VAL A 117 3.16 11.02 -1.42
CA VAL A 117 3.94 12.27 -1.36
C VAL A 117 3.82 13.08 -2.64
N VAL A 118 3.66 12.39 -3.77
CA VAL A 118 3.53 12.96 -5.11
C VAL A 118 2.15 12.58 -5.65
N PRO A 119 1.12 13.42 -5.42
CA PRO A 119 -0.21 13.22 -5.98
C PRO A 119 -0.19 13.32 -7.51
N GLU A 120 -1.35 13.15 -8.15
CA GLU A 120 -1.47 13.17 -9.62
C GLU A 120 -1.04 14.49 -10.28
N THR A 121 -0.76 15.55 -9.50
CA THR A 121 -0.19 16.81 -10.01
C THR A 121 1.11 16.61 -10.78
N LEU A 122 1.85 15.53 -10.48
CA LEU A 122 2.93 15.03 -11.31
C LEU A 122 2.59 13.60 -11.78
N LEU A 123 1.62 13.53 -12.69
CA LEU A 123 0.93 12.32 -13.10
C LEU A 123 1.86 11.13 -13.42
N SER A 124 2.89 11.35 -14.23
CA SER A 124 3.82 10.29 -14.64
C SER A 124 4.57 9.64 -13.47
N VAL A 125 4.91 10.42 -12.44
CA VAL A 125 5.56 9.91 -11.22
C VAL A 125 4.55 9.15 -10.38
N HIS A 126 3.35 9.71 -10.20
CA HIS A 126 2.27 9.08 -9.43
C HIS A 126 1.85 7.73 -10.03
N GLU A 127 1.61 7.67 -11.33
CA GLU A 127 1.21 6.45 -12.05
C GLU A 127 2.30 5.37 -11.95
N THR A 128 3.57 5.74 -12.18
CA THR A 128 4.69 4.80 -12.08
C THR A 128 4.81 4.25 -10.66
N ALA A 129 4.71 5.13 -9.65
CA ALA A 129 4.77 4.73 -8.24
C ALA A 129 3.60 3.81 -7.84
N SER A 130 2.40 4.13 -8.32
CA SER A 130 1.19 3.32 -8.10
C SER A 130 1.35 1.94 -8.74
N LEU A 131 1.80 1.86 -9.99
CA LEU A 131 2.06 0.59 -10.68
C LEU A 131 3.06 -0.27 -9.92
N LEU A 132 4.18 0.32 -9.47
CA LEU A 132 5.15 -0.38 -8.62
C LEU A 132 4.50 -0.88 -7.33
N SER A 133 3.62 -0.07 -6.72
CA SER A 133 2.90 -0.49 -5.52
C SER A 133 2.04 -1.72 -5.78
N PHE A 134 1.18 -1.70 -6.81
CA PHE A 134 0.31 -2.81 -7.18
C PHE A 134 1.10 -4.09 -7.52
N LEU A 135 2.14 -3.97 -8.36
CA LEU A 135 3.00 -5.11 -8.71
C LEU A 135 3.71 -5.69 -7.49
N GLY A 136 4.32 -4.83 -6.67
CA GLY A 136 5.02 -5.23 -5.45
C GLY A 136 4.08 -5.92 -4.46
N GLY A 137 2.88 -5.36 -4.26
CA GLY A 137 1.87 -5.86 -3.33
C GLY A 137 1.30 -7.19 -3.78
N GLY A 138 0.90 -7.29 -5.06
CA GLY A 138 0.38 -8.53 -5.65
C GLY A 138 1.39 -9.67 -5.59
N VAL A 139 2.64 -9.42 -5.99
CA VAL A 139 3.72 -10.43 -5.89
C VAL A 139 4.02 -10.79 -4.44
N ALA A 140 4.06 -9.82 -3.52
CA ALA A 140 4.28 -10.09 -2.10
C ALA A 140 3.17 -10.98 -1.52
N ALA A 141 1.90 -10.73 -1.87
CA ALA A 141 0.76 -11.53 -1.45
C ALA A 141 0.83 -12.98 -1.97
N ILE A 142 1.24 -13.18 -3.22
CA ILE A 142 1.46 -14.53 -3.78
C ILE A 142 2.63 -15.23 -3.08
N LEU A 143 3.74 -14.52 -2.84
CA LEU A 143 4.89 -15.10 -2.13
C LEU A 143 4.57 -15.46 -0.67
N ALA A 144 3.63 -14.73 -0.04
CA ALA A 144 3.18 -14.98 1.32
C ALA A 144 2.50 -16.34 1.50
N THR A 145 1.88 -16.88 0.43
CA THR A 145 1.25 -18.21 0.44
C THR A 145 2.19 -19.33 0.87
N ARG A 146 3.50 -19.17 0.67
CA ARG A 146 4.55 -20.14 1.04
C ARG A 146 4.78 -20.25 2.55
N PHE A 147 4.15 -19.40 3.36
CA PHE A 147 4.33 -19.40 4.82
C PHE A 147 3.09 -19.04 5.62
N LEU A 148 2.05 -18.53 4.98
CA LEU A 148 0.74 -18.39 5.60
C LEU A 148 0.07 -19.77 5.72
N LYS A 149 -0.66 -19.98 6.81
CA LYS A 149 -1.47 -21.19 7.01
C LYS A 149 -2.84 -21.02 6.34
N THR A 150 -3.45 -22.12 5.95
CA THR A 150 -4.85 -22.16 5.49
C THR A 150 -5.77 -21.70 6.63
N PRO A 151 -6.79 -20.84 6.38
CA PRO A 151 -7.25 -20.36 5.05
C PRO A 151 -6.58 -19.07 4.54
N ILE A 152 -5.72 -18.43 5.32
CA ILE A 152 -5.15 -17.11 4.99
C ILE A 152 -4.29 -17.15 3.72
N ASN A 153 -3.59 -18.26 3.46
CA ASN A 153 -2.85 -18.43 2.21
C ASN A 153 -3.75 -18.34 0.96
N LEU A 154 -4.98 -18.85 1.00
CA LEU A 154 -5.90 -18.81 -0.13
C LEU A 154 -6.37 -17.37 -0.40
N PHE A 155 -6.77 -16.65 0.66
CA PHE A 155 -7.10 -15.23 0.53
C PHE A 155 -5.94 -14.42 -0.03
N SER A 156 -4.73 -14.68 0.46
CA SER A 156 -3.50 -14.03 -0.03
C SER A 156 -3.24 -14.31 -1.52
N ALA A 157 -3.45 -15.56 -1.96
CA ALA A 157 -3.29 -15.94 -3.37
C ALA A 157 -4.32 -15.23 -4.27
N VAL A 158 -5.60 -15.26 -3.87
CA VAL A 158 -6.70 -14.66 -4.64
C VAL A 158 -6.53 -13.15 -4.73
N LEU A 159 -6.32 -12.47 -3.60
CA LEU A 159 -6.13 -11.01 -3.57
C LEU A 159 -4.87 -10.61 -4.34
N GLY A 160 -3.79 -11.38 -4.23
CA GLY A 160 -2.56 -11.14 -4.99
C GLY A 160 -2.76 -11.29 -6.49
N ALA A 161 -3.50 -12.31 -6.93
CA ALA A 161 -3.82 -12.51 -8.34
C ALA A 161 -4.74 -11.40 -8.89
N LEU A 162 -5.76 -11.01 -8.13
CA LEU A 162 -6.65 -9.91 -8.50
C LEU A 162 -5.87 -8.60 -8.68
N ALA A 163 -4.96 -8.28 -7.75
CA ALA A 163 -4.14 -7.07 -7.81
C ALA A 163 -3.17 -7.01 -9.01
N LEU A 164 -2.86 -8.13 -9.66
CA LEU A 164 -1.96 -8.16 -10.82
C LEU A 164 -2.70 -8.17 -12.17
N ILE A 165 -4.01 -8.42 -12.17
CA ILE A 165 -4.82 -8.56 -13.38
C ILE A 165 -5.80 -7.39 -13.53
N ALA A 166 -6.26 -6.82 -12.42
CA ALA A 166 -7.06 -5.60 -12.40
C ALA A 166 -6.22 -4.38 -12.81
#